data_AF-A0A0L6VW85-F1
#
_entry.id   AF-A0A0L6VW85-F1
#
_cell.length_a   1.000
_cell.length_b   1.000
_cell.length_c   1.000
_cell.angle_alpha   90.00
_cell.angle_beta   90.00
_cell.angle_gamma   90.00
#
_symmetry.space_group_name_H-M   'P 1'
#
loop_
_entity.id
_entity.type
_entity.pdbx_description
1 polymer ?
#
loop_
_entity_poly.entity_id
_entity_poly.type
_entity_poly.pdbx_seq_one_letter_code
_entity_poly.pdbx_strand_id
1 'polypeptide(L)' 'MYNDLSGNTHLLDGGAIDVLQALRAGPADAATLAAGLAGRFEADADELSAVIDDMLAGLATLDLVEFSPC' A
#
# COMPACT_ATOMS: atom_id res chain seq x y z
N MET A 1 8.73 11.28 -3.16
CA MET A 1 9.84 10.31 -3.24
C MET A 1 9.65 9.58 -4.57
N TYR A 2 10.60 9.77 -5.48
CA TYR A 2 10.54 9.33 -6.89
C TYR A 2 10.96 7.85 -6.95
N ASN A 3 10.19 6.97 -7.59
CA ASN A 3 10.61 5.58 -7.83
C ASN A 3 11.29 5.52 -9.21
N ASP A 4 12.59 5.21 -9.23
CA ASP A 4 13.45 5.21 -10.42
C ASP A 4 13.34 3.90 -11.25
N LEU A 5 12.30 3.09 -11.02
CA LEU A 5 12.17 1.75 -11.62
C LEU A 5 11.12 1.59 -12.72
N SER A 6 10.27 2.58 -13.04
CA SER A 6 9.33 2.41 -14.18
C SER A 6 9.31 3.53 -15.22
N GLY A 7 9.97 4.68 -14.98
CA GLY A 7 9.94 5.81 -15.91
C GLY A 7 8.54 6.40 -16.17
N ASN A 8 7.48 5.82 -15.60
CA ASN A 8 6.10 6.24 -15.75
C ASN A 8 5.69 7.04 -14.52
N THR A 9 5.18 8.26 -14.74
CA THR A 9 4.51 9.03 -13.69
C THR A 9 3.14 8.40 -13.44
N HIS A 10 3.09 7.36 -12.60
CA HIS A 10 1.81 6.84 -12.12
C HIS A 10 1.21 7.87 -11.16
N LEU A 11 0.04 8.42 -11.51
CA LEU A 11 -0.75 9.23 -10.58
C LEU A 11 -1.28 8.29 -9.49
N LEU A 12 -0.60 8.28 -8.35
CA LEU A 12 -1.02 7.54 -7.17
C LEU A 12 -1.93 8.44 -6.32
N ASP A 13 -3.08 7.91 -5.95
CA ASP A 13 -3.97 8.57 -4.99
C ASP A 13 -3.32 8.64 -3.60
N GLY A 14 -3.77 9.58 -2.77
CA GLY A 14 -3.21 9.80 -1.43
C GLY A 14 -3.17 8.53 -0.56
N GLY A 15 -4.17 7.66 -0.71
CA GLY A 15 -4.22 6.36 -0.03
C GLY A 15 -3.07 5.43 -0.40
N ALA A 16 -2.75 5.31 -1.70
CA ALA A 16 -1.65 4.48 -2.17
C ALA A 16 -0.29 5.01 -1.70
N ILE A 17 -0.12 6.33 -1.62
CA ILE A 17 1.08 6.96 -1.07
C ILE A 17 1.25 6.62 0.41
N ASP A 18 0.17 6.64 1.20
CA ASP A 18 0.22 6.30 2.62
C ASP A 18 0.55 4.81 2.86
N VAL A 19 0.01 3.91 2.03
CA VAL A 19 0.36 2.47 2.06
C VAL A 19 1.84 2.26 1.73
N LEU A 20 2.35 2.89 0.67
CA LEU A 20 3.77 2.80 0.31
C LEU A 20 4.68 3.39 1.40
N GLN A 21 4.26 4.47 2.06
CA GLN A 21 5.00 5.04 3.18
C GLN A 21 5.05 4.09 4.38
N ALA A 22 3.95 3.40 4.69
CA ALA A 22 3.94 2.40 5.76
C ALA A 22 4.88 1.23 5.45
N LEU A 23 4.92 0.76 4.19
CA LEU A 23 5.83 -0.29 3.74
C LEU A 23 7.31 0.11 3.78
N ARG A 24 7.66 1.41 3.81
CA ARG A 24 9.06 1.85 3.99
C ARG A 24 9.63 1.47 5.36
N ALA A 25 8.78 1.24 6.36
CA ALA A 25 9.23 0.80 7.68
C ALA A 25 9.63 -0.69 7.69
N GLY A 26 9.12 -1.47 6.74
CA GLY A 26 9.39 -2.90 6.60
C GLY A 26 8.26 -3.62 5.86
N PRO A 27 8.48 -4.90 5.50
CA PRO A 27 7.43 -5.72 4.90
C PRO A 27 6.26 -5.88 5.88
N ALA A 28 5.04 -5.67 5.38
CA ALA A 28 3.82 -5.77 6.16
C ALA A 28 2.69 -6.34 5.28
N ASP A 29 1.77 -7.06 5.92
CA ASP A 29 0.55 -7.55 5.27
C ASP A 29 -0.57 -6.49 5.31
N ALA A 30 -1.63 -6.72 4.53
CA ALA A 30 -2.77 -5.80 4.43
C ALA A 30 -3.41 -5.50 5.79
N ALA A 31 -3.50 -6.50 6.68
CA ALA A 31 -4.09 -6.35 8.02
C ALA A 31 -3.23 -5.44 8.92
N THR A 32 -1.91 -5.61 8.89
CA THR A 32 -0.96 -4.77 9.65
C THR A 32 -1.00 -3.33 9.15
N LEU A 33 -1.06 -3.15 7.82
CA LEU A 33 -1.17 -1.83 7.21
C LEU A 33 -2.51 -1.16 7.55
N ALA A 34 -3.62 -1.91 7.49
CA ALA A 34 -4.95 -1.42 7.85
C ALA A 34 -5.02 -1.00 9.32
N ALA A 35 -4.49 -1.79 10.25
CA ALA A 35 -4.46 -1.44 11.66
C ALA A 35 -3.66 -0.14 11.92
N GLY A 36 -2.55 0.06 11.19
CA GLY A 36 -1.73 1.27 11.29
C GLY A 36 -2.37 2.51 10.65
N LEU A 37 -3.21 2.31 9.63
CA LEU A 37 -3.80 3.39 8.83
C LEU A 37 -5.27 3.68 9.16
N ALA A 38 -5.97 2.80 9.87
CA ALA A 38 -7.40 2.95 10.21
C ALA A 38 -7.71 4.30 10.88
N GLY A 39 -6.89 4.72 11.86
CA GLY A 39 -7.05 6.02 12.53
C GLY A 39 -6.77 7.22 11.63
N ARG A 40 -6.00 7.06 10.55
CA ARG A 40 -5.71 8.12 9.57
C ARG A 40 -6.84 8.26 8.55
N PHE A 41 -7.47 7.16 8.16
CA PHE A 41 -8.58 7.14 7.22
C PHE A 41 -9.95 7.26 7.87
N GLU A 42 -10.01 7.31 9.22
CA GLU A 42 -11.26 7.29 9.99
C GLU A 42 -12.17 6.11 9.56
N ALA A 43 -11.54 4.97 9.27
CA ALA A 43 -12.18 3.77 8.71
C ALA A 43 -12.00 2.57 9.65
N ASP A 44 -12.90 1.59 9.52
CA ASP A 44 -12.75 0.31 10.22
C ASP A 44 -11.58 -0.49 9.65
N ALA A 45 -10.82 -1.15 10.52
CA ALA A 45 -9.61 -1.87 10.12
C ALA A 45 -9.91 -3.11 9.25
N ASP A 46 -11.03 -3.80 9.49
CA ASP A 46 -11.39 -4.99 8.72
C ASP A 46 -11.86 -4.60 7.32
N GLU A 47 -12.67 -3.54 7.21
CA GLU A 47 -13.08 -2.97 5.92
C GLU A 47 -11.88 -2.42 5.14
N LEU A 48 -11.00 -1.68 5.83
CA LEU A 48 -9.79 -1.10 5.23
C LEU A 48 -8.80 -2.17 4.79
N SER A 49 -8.72 -3.30 5.49
CA SER A 49 -7.84 -4.41 5.11
C SER A 49 -8.19 -4.96 3.72
N ALA A 50 -9.47 -5.12 3.40
CA ALA A 50 -9.89 -5.58 2.07
C ALA A 50 -9.54 -4.57 0.96
N VAL A 51 -9.68 -3.27 1.26
CA VAL A 51 -9.33 -2.19 0.33
C VAL A 51 -7.82 -2.11 0.10
N ILE A 52 -7.03 -2.26 1.16
CA ILE A 52 -5.56 -2.27 1.07
C ILE A 52 -5.08 -3.50 0.29
N ASP A 53 -5.72 -4.66 0.45
CA ASP A 53 -5.36 -5.87 -0.29
C ASP A 53 -5.52 -5.69 -1.81
N ASP A 54 -6.67 -5.14 -2.25
CA ASP A 54 -6.92 -4.79 -3.66
C ASP A 54 -5.92 -3.74 -4.17
N MET A 55 -5.60 -2.75 -3.33
CA MET A 55 -4.61 -1.73 -3.65
C MET A 55 -3.19 -2.30 -3.80
N LEU A 56 -2.78 -3.22 -2.92
CA LEU A 56 -1.48 -3.91 -3.01
C LEU A 56 -1.40 -4.75 -4.29
N ALA A 57 -2.48 -5.44 -4.65
CA ALA A 57 -2.56 -6.16 -5.92
C ALA A 57 -2.38 -5.20 -7.10
N GLY A 58 -3.07 -4.06 -7.10
CA GLY A 58 -2.91 -3.01 -8.12
C GLY A 58 -1.48 -2.47 -8.19
N LEU A 59 -0.86 -2.15 -7.06
CA LEU A 59 0.52 -1.67 -7.00
C LEU A 59 1.52 -2.73 -7.48
N ALA A 60 1.26 -4.01 -7.22
CA ALA A 60 2.08 -5.11 -7.72
C ALA A 60 2.01 -5.20 -9.26
N THR A 61 0.85 -4.94 -9.87
CA THR A 61 0.75 -4.87 -11.35
C THR A 61 1.55 -3.73 -11.98
N LEU A 62 1.89 -2.70 -11.19
CA LEU A 62 2.71 -1.56 -11.60
C LEU A 62 4.19 -1.76 -11.28
N ASP A 63 4.60 -2.95 -10.84
CA ASP A 63 5.95 -3.26 -10.37
C ASP A 63 6.44 -2.32 -9.24
N LEU A 64 5.50 -1.81 -8.42
CA LEU A 64 5.80 -0.89 -7.30
C LEU A 64 6.00 -1.60 -5.96
N VAL A 65 5.41 -2.78 -5.81
CA VAL A 65 5.55 -3.65 -4.63
C VAL A 65 5.69 -5.09 -5.10
N GLU A 66 6.36 -5.91 -4.32
CA GLU A 66 6.51 -7.34 -4.57
C GLU A 66 5.99 -8.15 -3.39
N PHE A 67 5.38 -9.29 -3.68
CA PHE A 67 4.96 -10.23 -2.65
C PHE A 67 6.17 -11.08 -2.27
N SER A 68 6.62 -10.94 -1.03
CA SER A 68 7.60 -11.87 -0.48
C SER A 68 6.87 -13.17 -0.12
N PRO A 69 7.21 -14.32 -0.74
CA PRO A 69 6.74 -15.60 -0.23
C PRO A 69 7.31 -15.79 1.18
N CYS A 70 6.46 -16.17 2.13
CA CYS A 70 6.87 -16.62 3.47
C CYS A 70 7.63 -17.94 3.40
#